data_AF-E9UWG0-F1
#
_entry.id   AF-E9UWG0-F1
#
_cell.length_a   1.000
_cell.length_b   1.000
_cell.length_c   1.000
_cell.angle_alpha   90.00
_cell.angle_beta   90.00
_cell.angle_gamma   90.00
#
_symmetry.space_group_name_H-M   'P 1'
#
loop_
_entity.id
_entity.type
_entity.pdbx_description
1 polymer ?
#
loop_
_entity_poly.entity_id
_entity_poly.type
_entity_poly.pdbx_seq_one_letter_code
_entity_poly.pdbx_strand_id
1 'polypeptide(L)' 'MALTKKQKKAILTTGALAAQAAVAPVILRDLQKRSDDEIRGPRILWRLWGSTNLLGAAVYWFYGRKPAAV' A
#
# COMPACT_ATOMS: atom_id res chain seq x y z
N MET A 1 27.90 11.45 -17.13
CA MET A 1 26.77 11.75 -18.03
C MET A 1 25.50 11.95 -17.22
N ALA A 2 24.74 13.02 -17.43
CA ALA A 2 23.46 13.22 -16.75
C ALA A 2 22.36 12.38 -17.41
N LEU A 3 21.49 11.76 -16.60
CA LEU A 3 20.34 10.99 -17.10
C LEU A 3 19.37 11.89 -17.89
N THR A 4 18.93 11.41 -19.05
CA THR A 4 17.91 12.08 -19.86
C THR A 4 16.56 12.10 -19.14
N LYS A 5 15.68 13.05 -19.49
CA LYS A 5 14.32 13.11 -18.93
C LYS A 5 13.54 11.79 -19.12
N LYS A 6 13.74 11.10 -20.26
CA LYS A 6 13.11 9.81 -20.56
C LYS A 6 13.61 8.71 -19.61
N GLN A 7 14.91 8.61 -19.37
CA GLN A 7 15.48 7.64 -18.44
C GLN A 7 15.02 7.90 -17.00
N LYS A 8 15.01 9.17 -16.55
CA LYS A 8 14.49 9.53 -15.22
C LYS A 8 13.02 9.12 -15.06
N LYS A 9 12.19 9.43 -16.05
CA LYS A 9 10.77 9.03 -16.06
C LYS A 9 10.64 7.51 -15.96
N ALA A 10 11.36 6.77 -16.80
CA ALA A 10 11.32 5.30 -16.82
C ALA A 10 11.70 4.70 -15.46
N ILE A 11 12.83 5.14 -14.87
CA ILE A 11 13.28 4.71 -13.54
C ILE A 11 12.19 4.97 -12.50
N LEU A 12 11.58 6.16 -12.51
CA LEU A 12 10.58 6.54 -11.53
C LEU A 12 9.30 5.70 -11.67
N THR A 13 8.81 5.49 -12.90
CA THR A 13 7.63 4.64 -13.14
C THR A 13 7.88 3.18 -12.80
N THR A 14 9.01 2.61 -13.21
CA THR A 14 9.34 1.21 -12.92
C THR A 14 9.53 1.01 -11.42
N GLY A 15 10.20 1.94 -10.74
CA GLY A 15 10.35 1.90 -9.29
C GLY A 15 9.01 1.96 -8.56
N ALA A 16 8.12 2.88 -8.96
CA ALA A 16 6.79 2.98 -8.38
C ALA A 16 5.96 1.71 -8.59
N LEU A 17 6.01 1.11 -9.78
CA LEU A 17 5.32 -0.16 -10.08
C LEU A 17 5.86 -1.32 -9.25
N ALA A 18 7.18 -1.43 -9.14
CA ALA A 18 7.83 -2.46 -8.32
C ALA A 18 7.45 -2.31 -6.84
N ALA A 19 7.47 -1.09 -6.31
CA ALA A 19 7.02 -0.80 -4.95
C ALA A 19 5.54 -1.18 -4.76
N GLN A 20 4.67 -0.83 -5.70
CA GLN A 20 3.24 -1.17 -5.60
C GLN A 20 3.03 -2.70 -5.63
N ALA A 21 3.73 -3.41 -6.51
CA ALA A 21 3.65 -4.85 -6.63
C ALA A 21 4.13 -5.57 -5.35
N ALA A 22 5.09 -4.99 -4.62
CA ALA A 22 5.55 -5.52 -3.34
C ALA A 22 4.57 -5.21 -2.19
N VAL A 23 4.00 -4.00 -2.16
CA VAL A 23 3.15 -3.53 -1.04
C VAL A 23 1.73 -4.12 -1.09
N ALA A 24 1.14 -4.24 -2.28
CA ALA A 24 -0.21 -4.76 -2.46
C ALA A 24 -0.45 -6.13 -1.76
N PRO A 25 0.36 -7.18 -1.98
CA PRO A 25 0.15 -8.47 -1.32
C PRO A 25 0.35 -8.40 0.19
N VAL A 26 1.21 -7.52 0.69
CA VAL A 26 1.41 -7.31 2.14
C VAL A 26 0.13 -6.79 2.79
N ILE A 27 -0.50 -5.77 2.19
CA ILE A 27 -1.77 -5.21 2.67
C ILE A 27 -2.88 -6.24 2.63
N LEU A 28 -3.01 -6.97 1.52
CA LEU A 28 -4.04 -8.00 1.38
C LEU A 28 -3.88 -9.10 2.43
N ARG A 29 -2.64 -9.54 2.68
CA ARG A 29 -2.35 -10.56 3.69
C ARG A 29 -2.59 -10.07 5.12
N ASP A 30 -2.27 -8.81 5.41
CA ASP A 30 -2.54 -8.22 6.72
C ASP A 30 -4.04 -8.05 6.97
N LEU A 31 -4.81 -7.56 5.98
CA LEU A 31 -6.27 -7.49 6.04
C LEU A 31 -6.94 -8.86 6.24
N GLN A 32 -6.35 -9.94 5.72
CA GLN A 32 -6.85 -11.29 5.93
C GLN A 32 -6.62 -11.79 7.37
N LYS A 33 -5.56 -11.33 8.03
CA LYS A 33 -5.19 -11.77 9.38
C LYS A 33 -5.91 -10.97 10.47
N ARG A 34 -6.26 -9.72 10.19
CA ARG A 34 -6.88 -8.82 11.17
C ARG A 34 -8.37 -9.09 11.33
N SER A 35 -8.84 -8.96 12.57
CA SER A 35 -10.28 -8.90 12.87
C SER A 35 -10.86 -7.55 12.43
N ASP A 36 -12.19 -7.47 12.32
CA ASP A 36 -12.84 -6.22 11.90
C ASP A 36 -12.67 -5.09 12.94
N ASP A 37 -12.52 -5.43 14.22
CA ASP A 37 -12.29 -4.45 15.28
C ASP A 37 -10.90 -3.80 15.21
N GLU A 38 -9.93 -4.49 14.60
CA GLU A 38 -8.55 -4.03 14.39
C GLU A 38 -8.37 -3.16 13.15
N ILE A 39 -9.44 -2.96 12.38
CA ILE A 39 -9.44 -2.17 11.14
C ILE A 39 -10.33 -0.94 11.36
N ARG A 40 -9.85 0.24 10.98
CA ARG A 40 -10.66 1.47 11.02
C ARG A 40 -11.54 1.56 9.78
N GLY A 41 -12.85 1.40 9.96
CA GLY A 41 -13.82 1.51 8.87
C GLY A 41 -13.88 0.27 7.97
N PRO A 42 -14.53 0.35 6.80
CA PRO A 42 -14.84 -0.82 5.99
C PRO A 42 -13.61 -1.53 5.43
N ARG A 43 -13.49 -2.84 5.65
CA ARG A 43 -12.39 -3.68 5.13
C ARG A 43 -12.23 -3.57 3.61
N ILE A 44 -13.35 -3.49 2.88
CA ILE A 44 -13.34 -3.39 1.41
C ILE A 44 -12.68 -2.09 0.93
N LEU A 45 -12.78 -0.99 1.69
CA LEU A 45 -12.12 0.27 1.36
C LEU A 45 -10.60 0.08 1.34
N TRP A 46 -10.05 -0.55 2.39
CA TRP A 46 -8.61 -0.81 2.47
C TRP A 46 -8.14 -1.84 1.44
N ARG A 47 -8.98 -2.82 1.13
CA ARG A 47 -8.69 -3.79 0.08
C ARG A 47 -8.57 -3.13 -1.28
N LEU A 48 -9.48 -2.21 -1.63
CA LEU A 48 -9.49 -1.57 -2.96
C LEU A 48 -8.53 -0.38 -3.02
N TRP A 49 -8.58 0.53 -2.07
CA TRP A 49 -7.80 1.75 -2.10
C TRP A 49 -6.40 1.58 -1.52
N GLY A 50 -6.27 0.84 -0.42
CA GLY A 50 -4.98 0.60 0.23
C GLY A 50 -4.02 -0.25 -0.60
N SER A 51 -4.53 -1.20 -1.39
CA SER A 51 -3.68 -2.12 -2.17
C SER A 51 -3.35 -1.64 -3.60
N THR A 52 -3.99 -0.59 -4.11
CA THR A 52 -3.87 -0.16 -5.52
C THR A 52 -2.97 1.03 -5.74
N ASN A 53 -2.63 1.79 -4.69
CA ASN A 53 -1.70 2.90 -4.79
C ASN A 53 -0.89 3.07 -3.49
N LEU A 54 0.32 3.62 -3.61
CA LEU A 54 1.27 3.72 -2.49
C LEU A 54 0.80 4.69 -1.39
N LEU A 55 0.01 5.70 -1.76
CA LEU A 55 -0.54 6.65 -0.79
C LEU A 55 -1.61 5.99 0.08
N GLY A 56 -2.54 5.26 -0.53
CA GLY A 56 -3.55 4.46 0.16
C GLY A 56 -2.89 3.42 1.06
N ALA A 57 -1.80 2.80 0.60
CA ALA A 57 -1.01 1.89 1.41
C ALA A 57 -0.41 2.56 2.66
N ALA A 58 0.17 3.75 2.50
CA ALA A 58 0.69 4.51 3.62
C ALA A 58 -0.42 4.87 4.63
N VAL A 59 -1.56 5.38 4.14
CA VAL A 59 -2.70 5.72 5.02
C VAL A 59 -3.23 4.48 5.74
N TYR A 60 -3.30 3.33 5.07
CA TYR A 60 -3.67 2.07 5.73
C TYR A 60 -2.71 1.71 6.88
N TRP A 61 -1.41 1.82 6.65
CA TRP A 61 -0.38 1.51 7.65
C TRP A 61 -0.33 2.48 8.82
N PHE A 62 -0.55 3.77 8.60
CA PHE A 62 -0.43 4.76 9.69
C PHE A 62 -1.76 5.02 10.39
N TYR A 63 -2.89 4.78 9.73
CA TYR A 63 -4.21 5.11 10.26
C TYR A 63 -5.20 3.94 10.18
N GLY A 64 -5.24 3.21 9.06
CA GLY A 64 -6.25 2.18 8.83
C GLY A 64 -6.17 0.97 9.76
N ARG A 65 -5.00 0.67 10.31
CA ARG A 65 -4.80 -0.40 11.29
C ARG A 65 -4.83 0.11 12.74
N LYS A 66 -5.39 -0.69 13.63
CA LYS A 66 -5.29 -0.52 15.09
C LYS A 66 -4.31 -1.55 15.66
N PRO A 67 -3.72 -1.30 16.84
CA PRO A 67 -3.00 -2.34 17.55
C PRO A 67 -3.94 -3.52 17.84
N ALA A 68 -3.39 -4.73 17.82
CA ALA A 68 -4.13 -5.90 18.28
C ALA A 68 -4.52 -5.68 19.74
N ALA A 69 -5.76 -6.03 20.08
CA ALA A 69 -6.15 -6.09 21.48
C ALA A 69 -5.34 -7.21 22.12
N VAL A 70 -4.35 -6.84 22.95
CA VAL A 70 -3.60 -7.77 23.80
C VAL A 70 -4.47 -8.13 25.00
#